data_AF-F3ZQT4-F1
#
_entry.id   AF-F3ZQT4-F1
#
_cell.length_a   1.000
_cell.length_b   1.000
_cell.length_c   1.000
_cell.angle_alpha   90.00
_cell.angle_beta   90.00
_cell.angle_gamma   90.00
#
_symmetry.space_group_name_H-M   'P 1'
#
loop_
_entity.id
_entity.type
_entity.pdbx_description
1 polymer ?
#
loop_
_entity_poly.entity_id
_entity_poly.type
_entity_poly.pdbx_seq_one_letter_code
_entity_poly.pdbx_strand_id
1 'polypeptide(L)'
;MNFVDELKWRGMVHDMMPGTEELLAKEQVSAYVGIDPTADSLHIGHLVSVMMLRHLQRCGHKPFALIGGATGMIGDPSGKSLERNLLDDTTLRHNQAAIKKQLSKFLDFDSDAENKAELVNNYDWMKNFTFLDFVRDVGKHITVNYMMAKDSVKKRLTGEARDGLSFTEFTYQLLQAYDYLHLLESRGVKLQMGGSDQWGNITTGAELIRRTNGQEVFGLTCPLITKADGGKFGKTESGNIWLDRRYTSPYKFYQFWLNVSDEDAARYIKIFTTLSQEVVTELTEEHSKAPHERILQKRLAKEITVMVHSEEDYEAAVEASEILFGKSTSETLRKIDEDTLLSVFEGVPQFEIEKSLLNDGTKAIDLFVDHAEIFPSKGELRKLIKNNGVSLNKEKLDDPEMLITDKELLNNKYLLVQRGKKNYFLVIAK
;
A
#
# COMPACT_ATOMS: atom_id res chain seq x y z
N MET A 1 18.17 -9.83 18.69
CA MET A 1 18.03 -8.64 17.83
C MET A 1 17.29 -7.59 18.64
N ASN A 2 17.84 -6.39 18.83
CA ASN A 2 17.18 -5.30 19.54
C ASN A 2 16.22 -4.57 18.58
N PHE A 3 14.96 -4.36 18.97
CA PHE A 3 13.94 -3.73 18.12
C PHE A 3 14.25 -2.27 17.79
N VAL A 4 14.72 -1.49 18.75
CA VAL A 4 15.02 -0.08 18.56
C VAL A 4 16.22 0.08 17.62
N ASP A 5 17.28 -0.70 17.81
CA ASP A 5 18.45 -0.68 16.91
C ASP A 5 18.07 -1.10 15.49
N GLU A 6 17.21 -2.12 15.36
CA GLU A 6 16.69 -2.58 14.09
C GLU A 6 15.93 -1.45 13.36
N LEU A 7 15.07 -0.71 14.05
CA LEU A 7 14.36 0.42 13.44
C LEU A 7 15.26 1.63 13.16
N LYS A 8 16.20 1.94 14.06
CA LYS A 8 17.16 3.05 13.89
C LYS A 8 17.98 2.86 12.62
N TRP A 9 18.57 1.67 12.41
CA TRP A 9 19.37 1.40 11.22
C TRP A 9 18.54 1.46 9.93
N ARG A 10 17.29 0.99 9.98
CA ARG A 10 16.35 1.04 8.85
C ARG A 10 15.83 2.45 8.54
N GLY A 11 16.12 3.44 9.40
CA GLY A 11 15.60 4.79 9.27
C GLY A 11 14.10 4.88 9.56
N MET A 12 13.59 4.03 10.44
CA MET A 12 12.16 3.90 10.77
C MET A 12 11.77 4.54 12.11
N VAL A 13 12.68 5.28 12.76
CA VAL A 13 12.38 6.05 13.98
C VAL A 13 12.32 7.54 13.65
N HIS A 14 11.19 8.17 13.99
CA HIS A 14 10.98 9.62 13.90
C HIS A 14 10.97 10.23 15.31
N ASP A 15 9.94 9.90 16.11
CA ASP A 15 9.89 10.24 17.54
C ASP A 15 9.78 8.98 18.39
N MET A 16 10.32 9.05 19.60
CA MET A 16 10.23 7.97 20.59
C MET A 16 10.17 8.57 22.00
N MET A 17 9.26 8.08 22.83
CA MET A 17 9.20 8.51 24.23
C MET A 17 10.44 8.03 25.01
N PRO A 18 11.01 8.85 25.91
CA PRO A 18 12.07 8.39 26.81
C PRO A 18 11.64 7.16 27.61
N GLY A 19 12.54 6.20 27.86
CA GLY A 19 12.22 4.95 28.57
C GLY A 19 11.76 3.80 27.66
N THR A 20 11.44 4.06 26.39
CA THR A 20 10.93 3.03 25.46
C THR A 20 11.96 1.93 25.20
N GLU A 21 13.24 2.29 25.04
CA GLU A 21 14.32 1.35 24.75
C GLU A 21 14.61 0.45 25.96
N GLU A 22 14.60 1.03 27.16
CA GLU A 22 14.76 0.33 28.43
C GLU A 22 13.62 -0.66 28.68
N LEU A 23 12.38 -0.29 28.36
CA LEU A 23 11.22 -1.19 28.45
C LEU A 23 11.39 -2.41 27.52
N LEU A 24 11.72 -2.16 26.25
CA LEU A 24 11.87 -3.21 25.23
C LEU A 24 13.05 -4.14 25.52
N ALA A 25 14.11 -3.64 26.17
CA ALA A 25 15.23 -4.47 26.60
C ALA A 25 14.91 -5.34 27.84
N LYS A 26 13.93 -4.93 28.65
CA LYS A 26 13.61 -5.55 29.94
C LYS A 26 12.66 -6.75 29.82
N GLU A 27 11.68 -6.69 28.94
CA GLU A 27 10.60 -7.68 28.86
C GLU A 27 10.01 -7.81 27.46
N GLN A 28 9.21 -8.88 27.26
CA GLN A 28 8.34 -8.97 26.09
C GLN A 28 7.25 -7.90 26.18
N VAL A 29 7.32 -6.90 25.30
CA VAL A 29 6.34 -5.82 25.23
C VAL A 29 5.21 -6.16 24.26
N SER A 30 3.97 -5.96 24.70
CA SER A 30 2.80 -5.89 23.82
C SER A 30 2.71 -4.47 23.24
N ALA A 31 2.71 -4.36 21.91
CA ALA A 31 2.60 -3.07 21.22
C ALA A 31 1.59 -3.12 20.09
N TYR A 32 0.98 -1.98 19.75
CA TYR A 32 -0.06 -1.93 18.72
C TYR A 32 0.13 -0.83 17.68
N VAL A 33 -0.44 -1.06 16.49
CA VAL A 33 -0.68 -0.03 15.48
C VAL A 33 -2.16 -0.04 15.10
N GLY A 34 -2.75 1.15 15.02
CA GLY A 34 -4.13 1.34 14.54
C GLY A 34 -4.19 1.48 13.01
N ILE A 35 -5.18 0.86 12.40
CA ILE A 35 -5.47 0.90 10.96
C ILE A 35 -6.97 1.11 10.77
N ASP A 36 -7.36 2.25 10.20
CA ASP A 36 -8.75 2.51 9.84
C ASP A 36 -9.16 1.73 8.58
N PRO A 37 -10.20 0.89 8.62
CA PRO A 37 -10.59 -0.01 7.53
C PRO A 37 -11.42 0.69 6.45
N THR A 38 -10.86 1.71 5.81
CA THR A 38 -11.54 2.51 4.77
C THR A 38 -11.86 1.74 3.48
N ALA A 39 -11.26 0.56 3.28
CA ALA A 39 -11.49 -0.35 2.17
C ALA A 39 -11.25 -1.80 2.63
N ASP A 40 -11.62 -2.78 1.80
CA ASP A 40 -11.36 -4.20 2.00
C ASP A 40 -9.91 -4.62 1.67
N SER A 41 -9.02 -3.66 1.38
CA SER A 41 -7.61 -3.91 1.13
C SER A 41 -6.74 -2.81 1.74
N LEU A 42 -5.57 -3.21 2.23
CA LEU A 42 -4.46 -2.30 2.46
C LEU A 42 -3.83 -1.86 1.13
N HIS A 43 -3.02 -0.83 1.21
CA HIS A 43 -2.23 -0.28 0.11
C HIS A 43 -0.83 0.04 0.63
N ILE A 44 0.14 0.28 -0.25
CA ILE A 44 1.55 0.42 0.14
C ILE A 44 1.83 1.53 1.15
N GLY A 45 0.99 2.56 1.22
CA GLY A 45 1.05 3.58 2.28
C GLY A 45 0.92 3.02 3.71
N HIS A 46 0.27 1.86 3.90
CA HIS A 46 0.16 1.19 5.21
C HIS A 46 1.36 0.28 5.52
N LEU A 47 2.19 -0.06 4.51
CA LEU A 47 3.23 -1.07 4.67
C LEU A 47 4.27 -0.69 5.72
N VAL A 48 4.56 0.60 5.92
CA VAL A 48 5.55 1.04 6.91
C VAL A 48 5.14 0.61 8.31
N SER A 49 3.89 0.88 8.66
CA SER A 49 3.27 0.48 9.92
C SER A 49 3.20 -1.04 10.07
N VAL A 50 2.86 -1.76 8.99
CA VAL A 50 2.87 -3.23 8.99
C VAL A 50 4.28 -3.79 9.20
N MET A 51 5.29 -3.17 8.59
CA MET A 51 6.69 -3.55 8.78
C MET A 51 7.17 -3.26 10.20
N MET A 52 6.71 -2.18 10.85
CA MET A 52 6.99 -1.97 12.28
C MET A 52 6.46 -3.13 13.13
N LEU A 53 5.22 -3.58 12.91
CA LEU A 53 4.67 -4.75 13.61
C LEU A 53 5.46 -6.03 13.30
N ARG A 54 5.90 -6.21 12.05
CA ARG A 54 6.71 -7.37 11.64
C ARG A 54 8.07 -7.39 12.32
N HIS A 55 8.78 -6.26 12.35
CA HIS A 55 10.06 -6.15 13.06
C HIS A 55 9.87 -6.34 14.57
N LEU A 56 8.80 -5.78 15.13
CA LEU A 56 8.44 -5.98 16.53
C LEU A 56 8.29 -7.47 16.85
N GLN A 57 7.52 -8.21 16.03
CA GLN A 57 7.32 -9.65 16.21
C GLN A 57 8.62 -10.44 16.08
N ARG A 58 9.45 -10.13 15.08
CA ARG A 58 10.75 -10.79 14.87
C ARG A 58 11.76 -10.53 15.98
N CYS A 59 11.61 -9.42 16.71
CA CYS A 59 12.40 -9.11 17.90
C CYS A 59 11.87 -9.78 19.18
N GLY A 60 10.81 -10.61 19.09
CA GLY A 60 10.25 -11.34 20.23
C GLY A 60 9.18 -10.58 21.00
N HIS A 61 8.73 -9.43 20.52
CA HIS A 61 7.64 -8.65 21.12
C HIS A 61 6.29 -9.04 20.51
N LYS A 62 5.17 -8.70 21.17
CA LYS A 62 3.83 -9.13 20.78
C LYS A 62 3.08 -8.03 20.01
N PRO A 63 2.83 -8.18 18.70
CA PRO A 63 2.12 -7.19 17.90
C PRO A 63 0.59 -7.31 18.04
N PHE A 64 -0.07 -6.16 18.16
CA PHE A 64 -1.50 -6.00 18.03
C PHE A 64 -1.81 -5.13 16.80
N ALA A 65 -2.55 -5.68 15.86
CA ALA A 65 -3.12 -4.90 14.76
C ALA A 65 -4.54 -4.46 15.17
N LEU A 66 -4.73 -3.17 15.41
CA LEU A 66 -6.03 -2.63 15.79
C LEU A 66 -6.77 -2.11 14.56
N ILE A 67 -7.90 -2.72 14.25
CA ILE A 67 -8.84 -2.23 13.26
C ILE A 67 -9.67 -1.12 13.88
N GLY A 68 -9.59 0.07 13.27
CA GLY A 68 -10.32 1.26 13.65
C GLY A 68 -11.78 1.23 13.20
N GLY A 69 -12.56 0.23 13.60
CA GLY A 69 -13.96 0.13 13.21
C GLY A 69 -14.83 1.30 13.69
N ALA A 70 -14.61 1.80 14.90
CA ALA A 70 -15.27 3.00 15.43
C ALA A 70 -14.56 4.30 14.99
N THR A 71 -13.23 4.36 15.10
CA THR A 71 -12.44 5.54 14.69
C THR A 71 -12.57 5.84 13.20
N GLY A 72 -12.66 4.81 12.36
CA GLY A 72 -12.85 4.93 10.92
C GLY A 72 -14.19 5.54 10.51
N MET A 73 -15.22 5.43 11.35
CA MET A 73 -16.53 6.07 11.16
C MET A 73 -16.51 7.58 11.45
N ILE A 74 -15.52 8.04 12.24
CA ILE A 74 -15.34 9.43 12.64
C ILE A 74 -14.39 10.13 11.66
N GLY A 75 -13.27 9.48 11.35
CA GLY A 75 -12.21 10.00 10.47
C GLY A 75 -11.17 10.84 11.22
N ASP A 76 -9.90 10.48 11.03
CA ASP A 76 -8.77 11.20 11.63
C ASP A 76 -8.54 12.59 10.98
N PRO A 77 -8.55 13.70 11.76
CA PRO A 77 -8.26 15.03 11.24
C PRO A 77 -6.79 15.28 10.88
N SER A 78 -5.86 14.36 11.20
CA SER A 78 -4.41 14.51 10.99
C SER A 78 -3.96 14.66 9.53
N GLY A 79 -4.85 14.52 8.53
CA GLY A 79 -4.45 14.71 7.13
C GLY A 79 -5.52 14.59 6.04
N LYS A 80 -6.82 14.56 6.34
CA LYS A 80 -7.90 14.47 5.32
C LYS A 80 -9.02 15.48 5.59
N SER A 81 -9.65 15.97 4.52
CA SER A 81 -10.61 17.10 4.51
C SER A 81 -12.08 16.69 4.29
N LEU A 82 -12.39 15.39 4.26
CA LEU A 82 -13.74 14.91 3.95
C LEU A 82 -14.25 14.01 5.09
N GLU A 83 -15.48 14.28 5.54
CA GLU A 83 -16.24 13.39 6.42
C GLU A 83 -16.34 12.00 5.79
N ARG A 84 -16.09 10.95 6.58
CA ARG A 84 -16.14 9.56 6.10
C ARG A 84 -17.55 9.00 6.22
N ASN A 85 -17.92 8.15 5.27
CA ASN A 85 -19.17 7.40 5.33
C ASN A 85 -19.10 6.33 6.43
N LEU A 86 -20.19 6.20 7.19
CA LEU A 86 -20.41 5.11 8.15
C LEU A 86 -20.47 3.78 7.39
N LEU A 87 -19.52 2.88 7.69
CA LEU A 87 -19.61 1.48 7.26
C LEU A 87 -20.61 0.76 8.15
N ASP A 88 -21.51 -0.04 7.57
CA ASP A 88 -22.31 -0.98 8.36
C ASP A 88 -21.45 -2.11 8.96
N ASP A 89 -21.96 -2.79 9.99
CA ASP A 89 -21.21 -3.87 10.67
C ASP A 89 -20.82 -5.00 9.70
N THR A 90 -21.66 -5.30 8.71
CA THR A 90 -21.36 -6.36 7.73
C THR A 90 -20.13 -6.00 6.89
N THR A 91 -20.07 -4.78 6.38
CA THR A 91 -18.96 -4.25 5.59
C THR A 91 -17.71 -4.10 6.45
N LEU A 92 -17.85 -3.62 7.69
CA LEU A 92 -16.73 -3.51 8.62
C LEU A 92 -16.08 -4.88 8.90
N ARG A 93 -16.90 -5.92 9.15
CA ARG A 93 -16.40 -7.28 9.39
C ARG A 93 -15.79 -7.90 8.13
N HIS A 94 -16.37 -7.63 6.97
CA HIS A 94 -15.77 -8.03 5.69
C HIS A 94 -14.38 -7.41 5.50
N ASN A 95 -14.26 -6.10 5.67
CA ASN A 95 -12.99 -5.39 5.55
C ASN A 95 -11.97 -5.89 6.58
N GLN A 96 -12.40 -6.09 7.85
CA GLN A 96 -11.55 -6.66 8.90
C GLN A 96 -11.00 -8.04 8.50
N ALA A 97 -11.84 -8.93 7.97
CA ALA A 97 -11.42 -10.27 7.54
C ALA A 97 -10.44 -10.21 6.35
N ALA A 98 -10.70 -9.35 5.38
CA ALA A 98 -9.83 -9.16 4.23
C ALA A 98 -8.45 -8.58 4.63
N ILE A 99 -8.44 -7.56 5.50
CA ILE A 99 -7.21 -7.00 6.06
C ILE A 99 -6.47 -8.05 6.90
N LYS A 100 -7.15 -8.87 7.71
CA LYS A 100 -6.51 -9.97 8.46
C LYS A 100 -5.74 -10.89 7.51
N LYS A 101 -6.39 -11.34 6.43
CA LYS A 101 -5.77 -12.22 5.43
C LYS A 101 -4.50 -11.61 4.83
N GLN A 102 -4.49 -10.30 4.61
CA GLN A 102 -3.30 -9.59 4.13
C GLN A 102 -2.22 -9.50 5.22
N LEU A 103 -2.58 -9.14 6.45
CA LEU A 103 -1.65 -9.05 7.57
C LEU A 103 -1.02 -10.41 7.91
N SER A 104 -1.71 -11.53 7.71
CA SER A 104 -1.17 -12.88 7.89
C SER A 104 0.01 -13.22 6.97
N LYS A 105 0.27 -12.41 5.92
CA LYS A 105 1.51 -12.50 5.12
C LYS A 105 2.72 -11.86 5.80
N PHE A 106 2.47 -10.99 6.78
CA PHE A 106 3.49 -10.20 7.46
C PHE A 106 3.73 -10.62 8.90
N LEU A 107 2.68 -11.09 9.56
CA LEU A 107 2.65 -11.42 10.97
C LEU A 107 2.15 -12.85 11.15
N ASP A 108 2.71 -13.52 12.13
CA ASP A 108 2.24 -14.83 12.57
C ASP A 108 1.07 -14.66 13.54
N PHE A 109 -0.13 -15.07 13.13
CA PHE A 109 -1.36 -15.07 13.95
C PHE A 109 -1.72 -16.44 14.50
N ASP A 110 -1.12 -17.51 13.97
CA ASP A 110 -1.68 -18.86 14.04
C ASP A 110 -0.79 -19.83 14.82
N SER A 111 0.48 -19.50 15.07
CA SER A 111 1.33 -20.35 15.90
C SER A 111 0.97 -20.33 17.40
N ASP A 112 1.61 -21.23 18.13
CA ASP A 112 1.54 -21.29 19.60
C ASP A 112 2.58 -20.38 20.29
N ALA A 113 3.28 -19.51 19.53
CA ALA A 113 4.26 -18.59 20.10
C ALA A 113 3.59 -17.59 21.06
N GLU A 114 4.25 -17.29 22.18
CA GLU A 114 3.74 -16.33 23.17
C GLU A 114 3.52 -14.93 22.57
N ASN A 115 4.30 -14.59 21.54
CA ASN A 115 4.25 -13.32 20.83
C ASN A 115 3.48 -13.39 19.50
N LYS A 116 2.58 -14.38 19.32
CA LYS A 116 1.66 -14.41 18.18
C LYS A 116 0.84 -13.12 18.10
N ALA A 117 0.60 -12.67 16.89
CA ALA A 117 -0.11 -11.44 16.60
C ALA A 117 -1.59 -11.57 16.96
N GLU A 118 -2.18 -10.45 17.41
CA GLU A 118 -3.62 -10.36 17.65
C GLU A 118 -4.23 -9.27 16.80
N LEU A 119 -5.35 -9.59 16.14
CA LEU A 119 -6.18 -8.62 15.45
C LEU A 119 -7.35 -8.24 16.37
N VAL A 120 -7.44 -6.97 16.72
CA VAL A 120 -8.50 -6.42 17.57
C VAL A 120 -9.29 -5.37 16.80
N ASN A 121 -10.52 -5.08 17.19
CA ASN A 121 -11.35 -4.06 16.56
C ASN A 121 -11.94 -3.14 17.62
N ASN A 122 -11.67 -1.83 17.53
CA ASN A 122 -12.17 -0.89 18.53
C ASN A 122 -13.69 -0.72 18.53
N TYR A 123 -14.37 -1.13 17.47
CA TYR A 123 -15.82 -1.23 17.46
C TYR A 123 -16.36 -2.18 18.55
N ASP A 124 -15.58 -3.19 18.97
CA ASP A 124 -16.01 -4.18 19.95
C ASP A 124 -16.26 -3.57 21.34
N TRP A 125 -15.46 -2.58 21.76
CA TRP A 125 -15.65 -1.84 23.01
C TRP A 125 -16.40 -0.52 22.83
N MET A 126 -16.31 0.12 21.66
CA MET A 126 -16.94 1.41 21.42
C MET A 126 -18.46 1.33 21.14
N LYS A 127 -18.96 0.25 20.52
CA LYS A 127 -20.37 0.16 20.09
C LYS A 127 -21.40 0.30 21.22
N ASN A 128 -21.01 -0.09 22.44
CA ASN A 128 -21.88 -0.04 23.63
C ASN A 128 -21.46 1.06 24.60
N PHE A 129 -20.45 1.88 24.25
CA PHE A 129 -19.96 2.94 25.12
C PHE A 129 -20.89 4.14 24.98
N THR A 130 -21.73 4.36 26.00
CA THR A 130 -22.71 5.45 25.95
C THR A 130 -22.00 6.80 25.93
N PHE A 131 -22.63 7.81 25.33
CA PHE A 131 -22.08 9.16 25.32
C PHE A 131 -21.81 9.70 26.73
N LEU A 132 -22.70 9.42 27.68
CA LEU A 132 -22.54 9.86 29.07
C LEU A 132 -21.33 9.20 29.75
N ASP A 133 -21.16 7.88 29.56
CA ASP A 133 -20.00 7.19 30.09
C ASP A 133 -18.72 7.69 29.40
N PHE A 134 -18.72 7.93 28.09
CA PHE A 134 -17.55 8.44 27.37
C PHE A 134 -17.12 9.82 27.89
N VAL A 135 -18.04 10.77 28.04
CA VAL A 135 -17.73 12.10 28.56
C VAL A 135 -17.25 12.02 30.01
N ARG A 136 -17.85 11.15 30.84
CA ARG A 136 -17.49 11.01 32.25
C ARG A 136 -16.18 10.25 32.45
N ASP A 137 -15.87 9.25 31.65
CA ASP A 137 -14.77 8.32 31.90
C ASP A 137 -13.54 8.66 31.05
N VAL A 138 -13.72 9.33 29.91
CA VAL A 138 -12.63 9.82 29.04
C VAL A 138 -12.58 11.35 29.05
N GLY A 139 -13.70 11.99 28.73
CA GLY A 139 -13.76 13.45 28.51
C GLY A 139 -13.31 14.31 29.68
N LYS A 140 -13.51 13.85 30.93
CA LYS A 140 -13.09 14.60 32.14
C LYS A 140 -11.56 14.74 32.28
N HIS A 141 -10.78 13.86 31.67
CA HIS A 141 -9.34 13.79 31.91
C HIS A 141 -8.55 14.73 31.00
N ILE A 142 -9.02 14.98 29.78
CA ILE A 142 -8.33 15.76 28.77
C ILE A 142 -9.06 17.09 28.55
N THR A 143 -8.35 18.21 28.73
CA THR A 143 -8.98 19.53 28.57
C THR A 143 -9.06 19.95 27.10
N VAL A 144 -10.05 20.78 26.78
CA VAL A 144 -10.18 21.37 25.44
C VAL A 144 -8.91 22.13 25.02
N ASN A 145 -8.31 22.90 25.94
CA ASN A 145 -7.06 23.61 25.67
C ASN A 145 -5.91 22.67 25.28
N TYR A 146 -5.82 21.49 25.90
CA TYR A 146 -4.82 20.49 25.56
C TYR A 146 -5.05 19.93 24.15
N MET A 147 -6.30 19.61 23.80
CA MET A 147 -6.66 19.09 22.48
C MET A 147 -6.37 20.11 21.38
N MET A 148 -6.75 21.38 21.59
CA MET A 148 -6.51 22.49 20.66
C MET A 148 -5.02 22.80 20.44
N ALA A 149 -4.16 22.47 21.40
CA ALA A 149 -2.73 22.72 21.32
C ALA A 149 -1.98 21.72 20.41
N LYS A 150 -2.61 20.60 20.02
CA LYS A 150 -1.98 19.63 19.11
C LYS A 150 -1.87 20.22 17.70
N ASP A 151 -0.71 20.03 17.06
CA ASP A 151 -0.44 20.61 15.75
C ASP A 151 -1.44 20.18 14.66
N SER A 152 -1.92 18.93 14.71
CA SER A 152 -2.94 18.41 13.79
C SER A 152 -4.28 19.18 13.88
N VAL A 153 -4.67 19.55 15.09
CA VAL A 153 -5.90 20.31 15.37
C VAL A 153 -5.69 21.80 15.12
N LYS A 154 -4.58 22.35 15.62
CA LYS A 154 -4.25 23.77 15.53
C LYS A 154 -4.24 24.26 14.09
N LYS A 155 -3.58 23.54 13.17
CA LYS A 155 -3.51 23.89 11.74
C LYS A 155 -4.88 23.99 11.07
N ARG A 156 -5.83 23.14 11.47
CA ARG A 156 -7.22 23.18 10.95
C ARG A 156 -8.04 24.33 11.53
N LEU A 157 -7.80 24.70 12.79
CA LEU A 157 -8.53 25.78 13.46
C LEU A 157 -8.04 27.19 13.07
N THR A 158 -6.75 27.35 12.74
CA THR A 158 -6.17 28.67 12.40
C THR A 158 -6.47 29.15 10.98
N GLY A 159 -7.31 28.44 10.20
CA GLY A 159 -7.80 28.88 8.89
C GLY A 159 -6.84 28.65 7.71
N GLU A 160 -5.76 27.87 7.88
CA GLU A 160 -4.92 27.42 6.76
C GLU A 160 -5.64 26.36 5.89
N ALA A 161 -6.64 25.68 6.46
CA ALA A 161 -7.59 24.83 5.75
C ALA A 161 -8.93 25.57 5.57
N ARG A 162 -9.54 25.48 4.38
CA ARG A 162 -10.81 26.15 4.05
C ARG A 162 -12.01 25.67 4.87
N ASP A 163 -11.94 24.44 5.38
CA ASP A 163 -12.99 23.79 6.15
C ASP A 163 -12.56 23.73 7.62
N GLY A 164 -13.42 24.21 8.53
CA GLY A 164 -13.21 24.12 9.98
C GLY A 164 -13.10 22.67 10.48
N LEU A 165 -12.96 22.49 11.78
CA LEU A 165 -12.93 21.15 12.41
C LEU A 165 -14.27 20.86 13.07
N SER A 166 -14.95 19.77 12.69
CA SER A 166 -16.22 19.39 13.31
C SER A 166 -16.01 18.81 14.71
N PHE A 167 -17.05 18.82 15.56
CA PHE A 167 -16.98 18.18 16.87
C PHE A 167 -16.69 16.67 16.77
N THR A 168 -17.23 16.03 15.73
CA THR A 168 -16.99 14.62 15.38
C THR A 168 -15.49 14.37 15.19
N GLU A 169 -14.85 15.11 14.29
CA GLU A 169 -13.41 14.99 14.02
C GLU A 169 -12.55 15.39 15.23
N PHE A 170 -12.97 16.41 15.99
CA PHE A 170 -12.28 16.82 17.22
C PHE A 170 -12.29 15.72 18.30
N THR A 171 -13.34 14.89 18.34
CA THR A 171 -13.48 13.78 19.30
C THR A 171 -12.59 12.57 18.95
N TYR A 172 -12.11 12.46 17.71
CA TYR A 172 -11.26 11.35 17.25
C TYR A 172 -10.05 11.11 18.17
N GLN A 173 -9.39 12.19 18.60
CA GLN A 173 -8.24 12.14 19.50
C GLN A 173 -8.53 11.40 20.81
N LEU A 174 -9.74 11.60 21.37
CA LEU A 174 -10.15 10.96 22.62
C LEU A 174 -10.51 9.48 22.41
N LEU A 175 -11.06 9.12 21.26
CA LEU A 175 -11.34 7.73 20.90
C LEU A 175 -10.05 6.91 20.78
N GLN A 176 -9.07 7.42 20.02
CA GLN A 176 -7.76 6.75 19.92
C GLN A 176 -7.02 6.72 21.26
N ALA A 177 -7.17 7.74 22.10
CA ALA A 177 -6.60 7.73 23.44
C ALA A 177 -7.24 6.63 24.31
N TYR A 178 -8.56 6.45 24.22
CA TYR A 178 -9.28 5.40 24.93
C TYR A 178 -8.90 3.99 24.43
N ASP A 179 -8.65 3.80 23.14
CA ASP A 179 -8.14 2.53 22.60
C ASP A 179 -6.85 2.11 23.32
N TYR A 180 -5.94 3.05 23.58
CA TYR A 180 -4.71 2.76 24.32
C TYR A 180 -5.02 2.33 25.76
N LEU A 181 -5.87 3.08 26.47
CA LEU A 181 -6.28 2.73 27.84
C LEU A 181 -6.93 1.34 27.89
N HIS A 182 -7.85 1.05 26.99
CA HIS A 182 -8.53 -0.23 26.91
C HIS A 182 -7.56 -1.39 26.65
N LEU A 183 -6.62 -1.22 25.72
CA LEU A 183 -5.62 -2.25 25.40
C LEU A 183 -4.57 -2.44 26.50
N LEU A 184 -4.24 -1.39 27.25
CA LEU A 184 -3.42 -1.51 28.45
C LEU A 184 -4.13 -2.39 29.49
N GLU A 185 -5.39 -2.09 29.80
CA GLU A 185 -6.15 -2.79 30.84
C GLU A 185 -6.49 -4.24 30.44
N SER A 186 -6.89 -4.45 29.19
CA SER A 186 -7.40 -5.75 28.74
C SER A 186 -6.33 -6.70 28.18
N ARG A 187 -5.20 -6.16 27.72
CA ARG A 187 -4.15 -6.92 27.00
C ARG A 187 -2.72 -6.57 27.44
N GLY A 188 -2.54 -5.64 28.37
CA GLY A 188 -1.22 -5.24 28.86
C GLY A 188 -0.37 -4.53 27.80
N VAL A 189 -1.00 -3.87 26.82
CA VAL A 189 -0.28 -3.13 25.77
C VAL A 189 0.40 -1.90 26.37
N LYS A 190 1.73 -1.81 26.24
CA LYS A 190 2.56 -0.75 26.84
C LYS A 190 3.23 0.17 25.81
N LEU A 191 3.10 -0.12 24.52
CA LEU A 191 3.67 0.69 23.44
C LEU A 191 2.64 0.89 22.31
N GLN A 192 2.44 2.13 21.89
CA GLN A 192 1.71 2.46 20.66
C GLN A 192 2.68 2.91 19.58
N MET A 193 2.52 2.36 18.39
CA MET A 193 3.31 2.71 17.21
C MET A 193 2.43 3.33 16.11
N GLY A 194 3.02 4.16 15.26
CA GLY A 194 2.30 4.78 14.13
C GLY A 194 3.18 5.64 13.24
N GLY A 195 2.57 6.30 12.25
CA GLY A 195 3.24 7.34 11.45
C GLY A 195 3.53 8.59 12.28
N SER A 196 4.43 9.46 11.81
CA SER A 196 4.77 10.69 12.52
C SER A 196 3.59 11.66 12.67
N ASP A 197 2.60 11.58 11.78
CA ASP A 197 1.31 12.26 11.88
C ASP A 197 0.46 11.83 13.09
N GLN A 198 0.72 10.64 13.65
CA GLN A 198 -0.01 10.08 14.79
C GLN A 198 0.54 10.48 16.15
N TRP A 199 1.68 11.20 16.21
CA TRP A 199 2.34 11.54 17.48
C TRP A 199 1.42 12.27 18.47
N GLY A 200 0.59 13.20 17.95
CA GLY A 200 -0.37 13.94 18.76
C GLY A 200 -1.41 13.04 19.45
N ASN A 201 -1.91 12.03 18.74
CA ASN A 201 -2.90 11.10 19.27
C ASN A 201 -2.25 10.08 20.23
N ILE A 202 -1.08 9.55 19.88
CA ILE A 202 -0.30 8.62 20.73
C ILE A 202 0.01 9.24 22.09
N THR A 203 0.55 10.47 22.09
CA THR A 203 0.85 11.20 23.33
C THR A 203 -0.38 11.52 24.15
N THR A 204 -1.56 11.63 23.53
CA THR A 204 -2.82 11.85 24.23
C THR A 204 -3.31 10.57 24.90
N GLY A 205 -3.13 9.40 24.28
CA GLY A 205 -3.37 8.11 24.92
C GLY A 205 -2.52 7.91 26.18
N ALA A 206 -1.22 8.21 26.08
CA ALA A 206 -0.32 8.16 27.24
C ALA A 206 -0.75 9.13 28.37
N GLU A 207 -1.13 10.37 28.02
CA GLU A 207 -1.61 11.35 29.00
C GLU A 207 -2.95 10.94 29.63
N LEU A 208 -3.86 10.34 28.87
CA LEU A 208 -5.11 9.79 29.38
C LEU A 208 -4.83 8.71 30.43
N ILE A 209 -4.01 7.70 30.08
CA ILE A 209 -3.63 6.61 30.99
C ILE A 209 -3.01 7.16 32.28
N ARG A 210 -2.06 8.08 32.17
CA ARG A 210 -1.42 8.73 33.32
C ARG A 210 -2.44 9.42 34.23
N ARG A 211 -3.46 10.08 33.67
CA ARG A 211 -4.52 10.76 34.43
C ARG A 211 -5.59 9.82 34.98
N THR A 212 -5.78 8.66 34.36
CA THR A 212 -6.80 7.69 34.75
C THR A 212 -6.31 6.76 35.85
N ASN A 213 -5.14 6.15 35.68
CA ASN A 213 -4.63 5.13 36.61
C ASN A 213 -3.15 5.33 37.00
N GLY A 214 -2.47 6.37 36.50
CA GLY A 214 -1.10 6.69 36.88
C GLY A 214 -0.04 5.76 36.29
N GLN A 215 -0.41 4.84 35.40
CA GLN A 215 0.55 3.94 34.76
C GLN A 215 1.35 4.67 33.68
N GLU A 216 2.55 4.14 33.41
CA GLU A 216 3.44 4.61 32.36
C GLU A 216 3.32 3.70 31.13
N VAL A 217 3.22 4.33 29.97
CA VAL A 217 3.18 3.69 28.65
C VAL A 217 3.95 4.53 27.65
N PHE A 218 4.30 3.95 26.51
CA PHE A 218 5.27 4.53 25.58
C PHE A 218 4.71 4.74 24.18
N GLY A 219 5.40 5.55 23.39
CA GLY A 219 5.03 5.86 22.01
C GLY A 219 6.26 5.88 21.11
N LEU A 220 6.13 5.35 19.89
CA LEU A 220 7.17 5.37 18.87
C LEU A 220 6.56 5.63 17.50
N THR A 221 7.08 6.59 16.74
CA THR A 221 6.60 6.88 15.38
C THR A 221 7.66 6.63 14.32
N CYS A 222 7.20 6.27 13.12
CA CYS A 222 8.03 6.20 11.93
C CYS A 222 7.86 7.45 11.05
N PRO A 223 8.86 7.82 10.25
CA PRO A 223 8.73 8.96 9.35
C PRO A 223 7.68 8.71 8.28
N LEU A 224 7.02 9.78 7.83
CA LEU A 224 6.21 9.73 6.61
C LEU A 224 7.12 9.42 5.42
N ILE A 225 6.77 8.40 4.64
CA ILE A 225 7.55 8.03 3.47
C ILE A 225 7.26 9.02 2.35
N THR A 226 8.33 9.62 1.86
CA THR A 226 8.37 10.51 0.72
C THR A 226 9.24 9.91 -0.37
N LYS A 227 8.93 10.29 -1.61
CA LYS A 227 9.83 10.07 -2.75
C LYS A 227 10.92 11.14 -2.75
N ALA A 228 12.06 10.86 -3.37
CA ALA A 228 13.14 11.84 -3.54
C ALA A 228 12.70 13.11 -4.30
N ASP A 229 11.69 12.99 -5.17
CA ASP A 229 11.08 14.11 -5.90
C ASP A 229 10.13 14.98 -5.06
N GLY A 230 9.98 14.70 -3.75
CA GLY A 230 9.07 15.39 -2.84
C GLY A 230 7.61 14.92 -2.92
N GLY A 231 7.30 13.98 -3.82
CA GLY A 231 5.98 13.39 -3.98
C GLY A 231 5.61 12.45 -2.83
N LYS A 232 4.29 12.27 -2.63
CA LYS A 232 3.77 11.32 -1.64
C LYS A 232 4.06 9.87 -2.08
N PHE A 233 4.58 9.07 -1.16
CA PHE A 233 4.72 7.63 -1.35
C PHE A 233 3.35 6.97 -1.49
N GLY A 234 3.24 5.96 -2.36
CA GLY A 234 2.01 5.19 -2.51
C GLY A 234 0.91 5.80 -3.36
N LYS A 235 1.06 7.05 -3.83
CA LYS A 235 0.19 7.64 -4.85
C LYS A 235 0.85 7.67 -6.21
N THR A 236 0.16 7.10 -7.18
CA THR A 236 0.46 7.20 -8.61
C THR A 236 -0.58 8.08 -9.29
N GLU A 237 -0.34 8.49 -10.54
CA GLU A 237 -1.33 9.20 -11.36
C GLU A 237 -2.65 8.41 -11.47
N SER A 238 -2.56 7.08 -11.42
CA SER A 238 -3.69 6.15 -11.46
C SER A 238 -4.30 5.81 -10.09
N GLY A 239 -3.84 6.44 -8.99
CA GLY A 239 -4.33 6.19 -7.64
C GLY A 239 -3.39 5.38 -6.74
N ASN A 240 -3.95 4.67 -5.78
CA ASN A 240 -3.19 3.88 -4.79
C ASN A 240 -2.67 2.57 -5.40
N ILE A 241 -1.50 2.11 -4.94
CA ILE A 241 -1.00 0.75 -5.19
C ILE A 241 -1.47 -0.15 -4.05
N TRP A 242 -2.43 -1.02 -4.35
CA TRP A 242 -3.08 -1.89 -3.37
C TRP A 242 -2.31 -3.19 -3.18
N LEU A 243 -2.52 -3.83 -2.02
CA LEU A 243 -1.93 -5.16 -1.75
C LEU A 243 -2.80 -6.30 -2.30
N ASP A 244 -4.10 -6.06 -2.49
CA ASP A 244 -5.00 -7.05 -3.10
C ASP A 244 -4.88 -7.02 -4.63
N ARG A 245 -4.70 -8.20 -5.21
CA ARG A 245 -4.58 -8.43 -6.65
C ARG A 245 -5.78 -7.94 -7.46
N ARG A 246 -6.97 -7.89 -6.84
CA ARG A 246 -8.21 -7.38 -7.46
C ARG A 246 -8.11 -5.89 -7.82
N TYR A 247 -7.35 -5.12 -7.05
CA TYR A 247 -7.18 -3.68 -7.28
C TYR A 247 -5.84 -3.34 -7.93
N THR A 248 -4.79 -4.13 -7.66
CA THR A 248 -3.48 -3.94 -8.29
C THR A 248 -2.90 -5.32 -8.58
N SER A 249 -2.84 -5.66 -9.87
CA SER A 249 -2.26 -6.94 -10.30
C SER A 249 -0.81 -7.09 -9.83
N PRO A 250 -0.32 -8.32 -9.57
CA PRO A 250 1.06 -8.55 -9.16
C PRO A 250 2.07 -7.95 -10.13
N TYR A 251 1.78 -7.97 -11.44
CA TYR A 251 2.59 -7.28 -12.44
C TYR A 251 2.70 -5.77 -12.20
N LYS A 252 1.57 -5.07 -11.99
CA LYS A 252 1.57 -3.62 -11.72
C LYS A 252 2.27 -3.32 -10.39
N PHE A 253 2.08 -4.17 -9.39
CA PHE A 253 2.74 -4.08 -8.10
C PHE A 253 4.26 -4.22 -8.23
N TYR A 254 4.74 -5.26 -8.91
CA TYR A 254 6.15 -5.48 -9.24
C TYR A 254 6.74 -4.29 -10.02
N GLN A 255 6.04 -3.83 -11.06
CA GLN A 255 6.48 -2.69 -11.89
C GLN A 255 6.59 -1.40 -11.09
N PHE A 256 5.72 -1.16 -10.10
CA PHE A 256 5.85 -0.01 -9.22
C PHE A 256 7.21 -0.01 -8.50
N TRP A 257 7.56 -1.12 -7.86
CA TRP A 257 8.82 -1.27 -7.12
C TRP A 257 10.04 -1.30 -8.02
N LEU A 258 9.93 -1.93 -9.19
CA LEU A 258 11.01 -1.93 -10.17
C LEU A 258 11.34 -0.49 -10.60
N ASN A 259 10.33 0.36 -10.75
CA ASN A 259 10.44 1.73 -11.28
C ASN A 259 10.74 2.82 -10.26
N VAL A 260 11.07 2.48 -9.02
CA VAL A 260 11.55 3.47 -8.04
C VAL A 260 12.94 4.00 -8.43
N SER A 261 13.24 5.23 -8.00
CA SER A 261 14.55 5.86 -8.22
C SER A 261 15.66 5.10 -7.50
N ASP A 262 16.92 5.30 -7.90
CA ASP A 262 18.07 4.69 -7.20
C ASP A 262 18.14 5.14 -5.73
N GLU A 263 17.89 6.42 -5.47
CA GLU A 263 17.87 7.01 -4.13
C GLU A 263 16.77 6.41 -3.25
N ASP A 264 15.56 6.28 -3.81
CA ASP A 264 14.43 5.69 -3.09
C ASP A 264 14.61 4.18 -2.90
N ALA A 265 15.17 3.46 -3.87
CA ALA A 265 15.46 2.02 -3.75
C ALA A 265 16.35 1.71 -2.53
N ALA A 266 17.40 2.51 -2.33
CA ALA A 266 18.33 2.36 -1.20
C ALA A 266 17.69 2.62 0.16
N ARG A 267 16.67 3.48 0.22
CA ARG A 267 15.86 3.70 1.43
C ARG A 267 14.82 2.60 1.60
N TYR A 268 14.08 2.28 0.55
CA TYR A 268 12.92 1.38 0.58
C TYR A 268 13.32 -0.06 0.85
N ILE A 269 14.49 -0.51 0.39
CA ILE A 269 14.99 -1.85 0.70
C ILE A 269 15.22 -2.04 2.20
N LYS A 270 15.62 -0.98 2.93
CA LYS A 270 15.75 -1.01 4.39
C LYS A 270 14.39 -1.07 5.09
N ILE A 271 13.40 -0.35 4.57
CA ILE A 271 12.11 -0.16 5.24
C ILE A 271 11.16 -1.34 4.98
N PHE A 272 11.12 -1.85 3.76
CA PHE A 272 10.07 -2.76 3.28
C PHE A 272 10.52 -4.21 3.10
N THR A 273 11.76 -4.55 3.48
CA THR A 273 12.26 -5.93 3.43
C THR A 273 12.75 -6.40 4.78
N THR A 274 12.90 -7.72 4.92
CA THR A 274 13.48 -8.35 6.10
C THR A 274 14.96 -8.70 5.97
N LEU A 275 15.62 -8.20 4.92
CA LEU A 275 17.04 -8.43 4.65
C LEU A 275 17.92 -7.91 5.79
N SER A 276 19.06 -8.57 6.00
CA SER A 276 20.03 -8.16 6.99
C SER A 276 20.77 -6.90 6.55
N GLN A 277 21.37 -6.19 7.51
CA GLN A 277 22.13 -4.97 7.24
C GLN A 277 23.30 -5.24 6.28
N GLU A 278 23.97 -6.39 6.42
CA GLU A 278 25.08 -6.82 5.58
C GLU A 278 24.62 -6.97 4.13
N VAL A 279 23.55 -7.73 3.89
CA VAL A 279 23.00 -7.95 2.55
C VAL A 279 22.57 -6.64 1.90
N VAL A 280 21.92 -5.74 2.64
CA VAL A 280 21.51 -4.44 2.08
C VAL A 280 22.73 -3.57 1.76
N THR A 281 23.77 -3.60 2.58
CA THR A 281 25.01 -2.84 2.35
C THR A 281 25.70 -3.34 1.08
N GLU A 282 25.88 -4.66 0.94
CA GLU A 282 26.46 -5.29 -0.24
C GLU A 282 25.69 -4.93 -1.52
N LEU A 283 24.36 -5.08 -1.51
CA LEU A 283 23.51 -4.74 -2.65
C LEU A 283 23.59 -3.26 -3.03
N THR A 284 23.71 -2.37 -2.05
CA THR A 284 23.82 -0.92 -2.29
C THR A 284 25.17 -0.57 -2.91
N GLU A 285 26.25 -1.21 -2.44
CA GLU A 285 27.59 -1.03 -3.01
C GLU A 285 27.71 -1.60 -4.42
N GLU A 286 27.12 -2.77 -4.68
CA GLU A 286 27.08 -3.39 -5.99
C GLU A 286 26.29 -2.53 -6.99
N HIS A 287 25.10 -2.09 -6.59
CA HIS A 287 24.26 -1.20 -7.42
C HIS A 287 24.95 0.12 -7.72
N SER A 288 25.71 0.68 -6.77
CA SER A 288 26.46 1.93 -6.99
C SER A 288 27.54 1.80 -8.08
N LYS A 289 28.10 0.59 -8.30
CA LYS A 289 29.08 0.33 -9.36
C LYS A 289 28.43 0.23 -10.73
N ALA A 290 27.21 -0.30 -10.80
CA ALA A 290 26.47 -0.50 -12.04
C ALA A 290 24.97 -0.15 -11.93
N PRO A 291 24.60 1.14 -11.75
CA PRO A 291 23.20 1.53 -11.50
C PRO A 291 22.24 1.13 -12.62
N HIS A 292 22.75 1.08 -13.86
CA HIS A 292 22.00 0.69 -15.05
C HIS A 292 21.47 -0.75 -15.01
N GLU A 293 22.04 -1.64 -14.19
CA GLU A 293 21.58 -3.02 -14.03
C GLU A 293 20.35 -3.15 -13.12
N ARG A 294 20.06 -2.10 -12.34
CA ARG A 294 18.91 -1.99 -11.44
C ARG A 294 18.83 -3.11 -10.41
N ILE A 295 19.99 -3.54 -9.90
CA ILE A 295 20.13 -4.68 -8.97
C ILE A 295 19.27 -4.43 -7.72
N LEU A 296 19.34 -3.21 -7.18
CA LEU A 296 18.62 -2.84 -5.96
C LEU A 296 17.11 -2.83 -6.16
N GLN A 297 16.62 -2.25 -7.26
CA GLN A 297 15.19 -2.23 -7.59
C GLN A 297 14.65 -3.63 -7.87
N LYS A 298 15.41 -4.46 -8.61
CA LYS A 298 15.01 -5.85 -8.88
C LYS A 298 14.89 -6.64 -7.58
N ARG A 299 15.86 -6.49 -6.67
CA ARG A 299 15.83 -7.17 -5.37
C ARG A 299 14.67 -6.68 -4.51
N LEU A 300 14.48 -5.36 -4.41
CA LEU A 300 13.36 -4.75 -3.70
C LEU A 300 12.02 -5.26 -4.24
N ALA A 301 11.84 -5.24 -5.56
CA ALA A 301 10.62 -5.67 -6.21
C ALA A 301 10.35 -7.17 -5.98
N LYS A 302 11.39 -8.01 -5.97
CA LYS A 302 11.27 -9.43 -5.59
C LYS A 302 10.76 -9.58 -4.17
N GLU A 303 11.51 -9.08 -3.19
CA GLU A 303 11.22 -9.29 -1.76
C GLU A 303 9.79 -8.90 -1.40
N ILE A 304 9.32 -7.75 -1.89
CA ILE A 304 7.99 -7.24 -1.54
C ILE A 304 6.89 -7.95 -2.33
N THR A 305 7.09 -8.24 -3.62
CA THR A 305 6.08 -8.95 -4.43
C THR A 305 5.85 -10.35 -3.89
N VAL A 306 6.92 -11.07 -3.52
CA VAL A 306 6.85 -12.39 -2.91
C VAL A 306 6.13 -12.33 -1.56
N MET A 307 6.46 -11.34 -0.73
CA MET A 307 5.84 -11.16 0.57
C MET A 307 4.35 -10.85 0.49
N VAL A 308 3.93 -10.00 -0.46
CA VAL A 308 2.53 -9.55 -0.59
C VAL A 308 1.67 -10.56 -1.35
N HIS A 309 2.22 -11.15 -2.41
CA HIS A 309 1.51 -12.01 -3.34
C HIS A 309 1.99 -13.47 -3.19
N SER A 310 3.03 -13.85 -3.94
CA SER A 310 3.69 -15.16 -3.89
C SER A 310 4.97 -15.18 -4.74
N GLU A 311 5.76 -16.25 -4.66
CA GLU A 311 6.91 -16.47 -5.55
C GLU A 311 6.43 -16.68 -7.00
N GLU A 312 5.34 -17.43 -7.18
CA GLU A 312 4.76 -17.70 -8.48
C GLU A 312 4.27 -16.41 -9.16
N ASP A 313 3.60 -15.54 -8.41
CA ASP A 313 3.15 -14.23 -8.91
C ASP A 313 4.35 -13.32 -9.28
N TYR A 314 5.46 -13.42 -8.54
CA TYR A 314 6.69 -12.68 -8.86
C TYR A 314 7.32 -13.17 -10.16
N GLU A 315 7.51 -14.48 -10.33
CA GLU A 315 8.10 -15.05 -11.54
C GLU A 315 7.24 -14.75 -12.77
N ALA A 316 5.91 -14.86 -12.66
CA ALA A 316 4.98 -14.46 -13.72
C ALA A 316 5.10 -12.95 -14.06
N ALA A 317 5.27 -12.08 -13.06
CA ALA A 317 5.47 -10.65 -13.29
C ALA A 317 6.82 -10.34 -13.96
N VAL A 318 7.88 -11.09 -13.64
CA VAL A 318 9.19 -10.99 -14.29
C VAL A 318 9.09 -11.43 -15.74
N GLU A 319 8.52 -12.62 -16.00
CA GLU A 319 8.31 -13.15 -17.35
C GLU A 319 7.50 -12.18 -18.20
N ALA A 320 6.40 -11.65 -17.65
CA ALA A 320 5.60 -10.63 -18.32
C ALA A 320 6.40 -9.37 -18.65
N SER A 321 7.29 -8.94 -17.75
CA SER A 321 8.14 -7.77 -17.97
C SER A 321 9.18 -8.01 -19.05
N GLU A 322 9.74 -9.22 -19.14
CA GLU A 322 10.67 -9.62 -20.20
C GLU A 322 9.96 -9.75 -21.55
N ILE A 323 8.75 -10.32 -21.57
CA ILE A 323 7.94 -10.38 -22.78
C ILE A 323 7.53 -8.99 -23.23
N LEU A 324 7.22 -8.04 -22.34
CA LEU A 324 6.80 -6.70 -22.74
C LEU A 324 7.98 -5.81 -23.14
N PHE A 325 9.01 -5.73 -22.29
CA PHE A 325 10.10 -4.77 -22.38
C PHE A 325 11.46 -5.37 -22.77
N GLY A 326 11.60 -6.69 -22.67
CA GLY A 326 12.81 -7.39 -23.06
C GLY A 326 12.97 -7.53 -24.57
N LYS A 327 14.05 -8.21 -24.98
CA LYS A 327 14.40 -8.43 -26.39
C LYS A 327 13.52 -9.45 -27.11
N SER A 328 12.46 -9.96 -26.48
CA SER A 328 11.56 -10.95 -27.08
C SER A 328 10.98 -10.41 -28.39
N THR A 329 11.06 -11.20 -29.45
CA THR A 329 10.62 -10.80 -30.79
C THR A 329 9.13 -11.08 -30.98
N SER A 330 8.54 -10.52 -32.05
CA SER A 330 7.21 -10.91 -32.54
C SER A 330 7.08 -12.43 -32.70
N GLU A 331 8.15 -13.09 -33.15
CA GLU A 331 8.19 -14.56 -33.27
C GLU A 331 8.10 -15.28 -31.93
N THR A 332 8.72 -14.76 -30.86
CA THR A 332 8.58 -15.34 -29.52
C THR A 332 7.13 -15.23 -29.06
N LEU A 333 6.52 -14.04 -29.20
CA LEU A 333 5.11 -13.81 -28.84
C LEU A 333 4.15 -14.76 -29.55
N ARG A 334 4.37 -15.06 -30.84
CA ARG A 334 3.54 -15.98 -31.62
C ARG A 334 3.69 -17.46 -31.22
N LYS A 335 4.72 -17.81 -30.45
CA LYS A 335 4.99 -19.19 -30.01
C LYS A 335 4.55 -19.48 -28.57
N ILE A 336 4.16 -18.45 -27.82
CA ILE A 336 3.67 -18.59 -26.46
C ILE A 336 2.28 -19.23 -26.51
N ASP A 337 2.02 -20.24 -25.68
CA ASP A 337 0.70 -20.86 -25.55
C ASP A 337 -0.33 -19.92 -24.88
N GLU A 338 -1.62 -20.23 -24.98
CA GLU A 338 -2.69 -19.33 -24.51
C GLU A 338 -2.65 -19.13 -23.00
N ASP A 339 -2.31 -20.16 -22.23
CA ASP A 339 -2.27 -20.10 -20.78
C ASP A 339 -1.14 -19.18 -20.31
N THR A 340 0.07 -19.34 -20.88
CA THR A 340 1.21 -18.46 -20.61
C THR A 340 0.95 -17.02 -21.08
N LEU A 341 0.28 -16.83 -22.22
CA LEU A 341 -0.08 -15.49 -22.69
C LEU A 341 -1.05 -14.82 -21.71
N LEU A 342 -2.11 -15.52 -21.32
CA LEU A 342 -3.11 -14.99 -20.39
C LEU A 342 -2.53 -14.69 -19.01
N SER A 343 -1.64 -15.54 -18.48
CA SER A 343 -0.98 -15.30 -17.19
C SER A 343 -0.09 -14.06 -17.23
N VAL A 344 0.67 -13.88 -18.32
CA VAL A 344 1.52 -12.70 -18.55
C VAL A 344 0.71 -11.41 -18.66
N PHE A 345 -0.46 -11.47 -19.29
CA PHE A 345 -1.31 -10.30 -19.54
C PHE A 345 -2.46 -10.12 -18.55
N GLU A 346 -2.54 -10.92 -17.48
CA GLU A 346 -3.57 -10.84 -16.43
C GLU A 346 -3.60 -9.44 -15.75
N GLY A 347 -2.49 -8.72 -15.79
CA GLY A 347 -2.35 -7.37 -15.24
C GLY A 347 -2.42 -6.22 -16.24
N VAL A 348 -2.52 -6.51 -17.53
CA VAL A 348 -2.52 -5.53 -18.63
C VAL A 348 -3.97 -5.20 -19.00
N PRO A 349 -4.35 -3.94 -19.27
CA PRO A 349 -5.73 -3.64 -19.65
C PRO A 349 -6.15 -4.43 -20.89
N GLN A 350 -7.31 -5.06 -20.78
CA GLN A 350 -7.86 -5.95 -21.81
C GLN A 350 -9.09 -5.33 -22.43
N PHE A 351 -9.23 -5.44 -23.75
CA PHE A 351 -10.36 -4.96 -24.52
C PHE A 351 -10.92 -6.11 -25.35
N GLU A 352 -12.21 -6.10 -25.60
CA GLU A 352 -12.88 -7.16 -26.36
C GLU A 352 -13.38 -6.59 -27.69
N ILE A 353 -13.19 -7.35 -28.76
CA ILE A 353 -13.72 -7.05 -30.09
C ILE A 353 -14.42 -8.28 -30.64
N GLU A 354 -15.39 -8.06 -31.54
CA GLU A 354 -15.98 -9.17 -32.30
C GLU A 354 -14.96 -9.72 -33.30
N LYS A 355 -14.74 -11.03 -33.30
CA LYS A 355 -13.81 -11.69 -34.23
C LYS A 355 -14.24 -11.55 -35.70
N SER A 356 -15.53 -11.37 -35.95
CA SER A 356 -16.11 -11.09 -37.27
C SER A 356 -15.47 -9.88 -37.96
N LEU A 357 -15.02 -8.87 -37.19
CA LEU A 357 -14.35 -7.67 -37.70
C LEU A 357 -13.02 -7.98 -38.39
N LEU A 358 -12.41 -9.12 -38.10
CA LEU A 358 -11.11 -9.50 -38.64
C LEU A 358 -11.19 -10.37 -39.90
N ASN A 359 -12.38 -10.84 -40.28
CA ASN A 359 -12.57 -11.74 -41.43
C ASN A 359 -12.23 -11.06 -42.77
N ASP A 360 -12.78 -9.86 -42.99
CA ASP A 360 -12.55 -9.08 -44.21
C ASP A 360 -11.47 -8.00 -44.03
N GLY A 361 -10.90 -7.92 -42.82
CA GLY A 361 -9.95 -6.91 -42.39
C GLY A 361 -10.60 -5.62 -41.94
N THR A 362 -10.24 -5.15 -40.74
CA THR A 362 -10.64 -3.83 -40.22
C THR A 362 -9.44 -2.92 -40.18
N LYS A 363 -9.61 -1.66 -40.58
CA LYS A 363 -8.53 -0.66 -40.50
C LYS A 363 -8.08 -0.51 -39.05
N ALA A 364 -6.77 -0.47 -38.82
CA ALA A 364 -6.19 -0.35 -37.48
C ALA A 364 -6.75 0.85 -36.71
N ILE A 365 -7.04 1.96 -37.40
CA ILE A 365 -7.65 3.15 -36.81
C ILE A 365 -9.08 2.96 -36.33
N ASP A 366 -9.88 2.19 -37.05
CA ASP A 366 -11.26 1.90 -36.65
C ASP A 366 -11.24 0.83 -35.54
N LEU A 367 -10.39 -0.18 -35.67
CA LEU A 367 -10.25 -1.26 -34.70
C LEU A 367 -9.81 -0.75 -33.32
N PHE A 368 -8.75 0.05 -33.24
CA PHE A 368 -8.15 0.43 -31.95
C PHE A 368 -8.77 1.69 -31.32
N VAL A 369 -9.57 2.45 -32.08
CA VAL A 369 -10.27 3.64 -31.55
C VAL A 369 -11.75 3.35 -31.32
N ASP A 370 -12.45 2.78 -32.31
CA ASP A 370 -13.91 2.68 -32.27
C ASP A 370 -14.38 1.35 -31.65
N HIS A 371 -13.64 0.25 -31.88
CA HIS A 371 -14.04 -1.07 -31.39
C HIS A 371 -13.37 -1.45 -30.07
N ALA A 372 -12.06 -1.25 -29.96
CA ALA A 372 -11.30 -1.56 -28.76
C ALA A 372 -11.12 -0.37 -27.82
N GLU A 373 -11.42 0.87 -28.24
CA GLU A 373 -11.34 2.09 -27.41
C GLU A 373 -9.98 2.31 -26.68
N ILE A 374 -8.87 1.79 -27.23
CA ILE A 374 -7.53 1.93 -26.65
C ILE A 374 -7.03 3.38 -26.77
N PHE A 375 -7.40 4.03 -27.86
CA PHE A 375 -7.00 5.40 -28.18
C PHE A 375 -8.21 6.32 -28.09
N PRO A 376 -8.07 7.51 -27.47
CA PRO A 376 -9.22 8.39 -27.23
C PRO A 376 -9.74 9.08 -28.50
N SER A 377 -8.96 9.10 -29.59
CA SER A 377 -9.42 9.61 -30.89
C SER A 377 -8.58 9.11 -32.06
N LYS A 378 -9.21 9.10 -33.25
CA LYS A 378 -8.54 8.80 -34.54
C LYS A 378 -7.38 9.75 -34.84
N GLY A 379 -7.52 11.03 -34.47
CA GLY A 379 -6.47 12.03 -34.64
C GLY A 379 -5.22 11.74 -33.81
N GLU A 380 -5.41 11.30 -32.56
CA GLU A 380 -4.31 10.93 -31.68
C GLU A 380 -3.55 9.70 -32.17
N LEU A 381 -4.27 8.65 -32.61
CA LEU A 381 -3.64 7.45 -33.15
C LEU A 381 -2.76 7.78 -34.36
N ARG A 382 -3.28 8.55 -35.34
CA ARG A 382 -2.50 8.95 -36.53
C ARG A 382 -1.23 9.71 -36.15
N LYS A 383 -1.32 10.60 -35.17
CA LYS A 383 -0.16 11.36 -34.66
C LYS A 383 0.87 10.44 -34.01
N LEU A 384 0.43 9.44 -33.24
CA LEU A 384 1.32 8.49 -32.58
C LEU A 384 1.99 7.55 -33.59
N ILE A 385 1.26 7.02 -34.57
CA ILE A 385 1.81 6.20 -35.67
C ILE A 385 2.89 6.97 -36.42
N LYS A 386 2.61 8.23 -36.83
CA LYS A 386 3.59 9.10 -37.50
C LYS A 386 4.86 9.30 -36.69
N ASN A 387 4.76 9.28 -35.36
CA ASN A 387 5.88 9.42 -34.44
C ASN A 387 6.52 8.06 -34.05
N ASN A 388 6.23 6.97 -34.77
CA ASN A 388 6.67 5.61 -34.44
C ASN A 388 6.29 5.17 -33.01
N GLY A 389 5.17 5.66 -32.51
CA GLY A 389 4.70 5.47 -31.14
C GLY A 389 3.67 4.37 -30.96
N VAL A 390 3.39 3.56 -31.98
CA VAL A 390 2.41 2.46 -31.91
C VAL A 390 3.02 1.18 -32.48
N SER A 391 2.82 0.07 -31.76
CA SER A 391 3.23 -1.26 -32.22
C SER A 391 2.07 -2.24 -32.07
N LEU A 392 1.95 -3.17 -33.02
CA LEU A 392 1.08 -4.33 -32.96
C LEU A 392 1.93 -5.59 -32.90
N ASN A 393 1.76 -6.42 -31.88
CA ASN A 393 2.54 -7.64 -31.65
C ASN A 393 4.06 -7.41 -31.70
N LYS A 394 4.50 -6.26 -31.16
CA LYS A 394 5.89 -5.74 -31.20
C LYS A 394 6.42 -5.33 -32.58
N GLU A 395 5.62 -5.38 -33.62
CA GLU A 395 5.95 -4.81 -34.92
C GLU A 395 5.38 -3.39 -34.99
N LYS A 396 6.13 -2.45 -35.55
CA LYS A 396 5.66 -1.06 -35.66
C LYS A 396 4.45 -1.00 -36.58
N LEU A 397 3.44 -0.28 -36.15
CA LEU A 397 2.29 0.04 -36.98
C LEU A 397 2.58 1.35 -37.71
N ASP A 398 2.87 1.27 -39.01
CA ASP A 398 3.32 2.41 -39.81
C ASP A 398 2.17 3.09 -40.58
N ASP A 399 1.03 2.41 -40.78
CA ASP A 399 -0.13 2.91 -41.51
C ASP A 399 -1.42 2.80 -40.66
N PRO A 400 -2.09 3.92 -40.33
CA PRO A 400 -3.38 3.88 -39.64
C PRO A 400 -4.49 3.16 -40.43
N GLU A 401 -4.37 3.08 -41.75
CA GLU A 401 -5.34 2.45 -42.64
C GLU A 401 -4.98 0.97 -42.92
N MET A 402 -3.91 0.43 -42.31
CA MET A 402 -3.53 -0.98 -42.41
C MET A 402 -4.72 -1.86 -42.00
N LEU A 403 -5.07 -2.83 -42.84
CA LEU A 403 -6.11 -3.80 -42.52
C LEU A 403 -5.54 -4.86 -41.57
N ILE A 404 -6.16 -4.96 -40.40
CA ILE A 404 -5.86 -5.99 -39.40
C ILE A 404 -6.83 -7.15 -39.63
N THR A 405 -6.27 -8.35 -39.80
CA THR A 405 -6.99 -9.58 -40.11
C THR A 405 -6.73 -10.65 -39.04
N ASP A 406 -7.28 -11.84 -39.25
CA ASP A 406 -7.04 -13.01 -38.39
C ASP A 406 -5.57 -13.46 -38.35
N LYS A 407 -4.75 -13.11 -39.36
CA LYS A 407 -3.31 -13.43 -39.43
C LYS A 407 -2.47 -12.74 -38.36
N GLU A 408 -2.95 -11.59 -37.89
CA GLU A 408 -2.30 -10.83 -36.83
C GLU A 408 -2.65 -11.42 -35.45
N LEU A 409 -3.60 -12.34 -35.32
CA LEU A 409 -3.97 -12.92 -34.04
C LEU A 409 -2.86 -13.82 -33.49
N LEU A 410 -2.41 -13.49 -32.28
CA LEU A 410 -1.70 -14.41 -31.40
C LEU A 410 -2.69 -15.46 -30.90
N ASN A 411 -2.31 -16.73 -31.00
CA ASN A 411 -3.12 -17.88 -30.58
C ASN A 411 -4.56 -17.84 -31.14
N ASN A 412 -4.72 -17.30 -32.35
CA ASN A 412 -6.01 -17.15 -33.05
C ASN A 412 -7.08 -16.34 -32.29
N LYS A 413 -6.67 -15.54 -31.30
CA LYS A 413 -7.59 -14.85 -30.38
C LYS A 413 -7.11 -13.49 -29.85
N TYR A 414 -5.81 -13.19 -29.85
CA TYR A 414 -5.28 -12.02 -29.16
C TYR A 414 -4.50 -11.06 -30.08
N LEU A 415 -4.57 -9.76 -29.81
CA LEU A 415 -3.67 -8.76 -30.37
C LEU A 415 -2.99 -7.98 -29.23
N LEU A 416 -1.67 -7.83 -29.28
CA LEU A 416 -0.93 -7.01 -28.34
C LEU A 416 -0.69 -5.62 -28.94
N VAL A 417 -1.33 -4.60 -28.39
CA VAL A 417 -1.20 -3.22 -28.85
C VAL A 417 -0.34 -2.43 -27.87
N GLN A 418 0.68 -1.73 -28.38
CA GLN A 418 1.56 -0.87 -27.60
C GLN A 418 1.33 0.60 -27.94
N ARG A 419 1.14 1.45 -26.93
CA ARG A 419 1.05 2.91 -27.04
C ARG A 419 2.24 3.58 -26.35
N GLY A 420 3.13 4.15 -27.15
CA GLY A 420 4.39 4.73 -26.71
C GLY A 420 5.37 3.65 -26.24
N LYS A 421 6.14 3.93 -25.18
CA LYS A 421 7.17 3.00 -24.69
C LYS A 421 6.66 2.02 -23.62
N LYS A 422 5.66 2.38 -22.83
CA LYS A 422 5.30 1.66 -21.58
C LYS A 422 3.85 1.21 -21.47
N ASN A 423 2.96 1.66 -22.35
CA ASN A 423 1.56 1.27 -22.26
C ASN A 423 1.30 0.12 -23.23
N TYR A 424 0.86 -1.01 -22.70
CA TYR A 424 0.45 -2.18 -23.47
C TYR A 424 -1.01 -2.47 -23.18
N PHE A 425 -1.69 -3.05 -24.16
CA PHE A 425 -3.09 -3.39 -24.13
C PHE A 425 -3.28 -4.73 -24.84
N LEU A 426 -4.07 -5.61 -24.24
CA LEU A 426 -4.43 -6.89 -24.87
C LEU A 426 -5.82 -6.77 -25.48
N VAL A 427 -5.96 -7.00 -26.77
CA VAL A 427 -7.27 -7.09 -27.42
C VAL A 427 -7.63 -8.55 -27.61
N ILE A 428 -8.83 -8.93 -27.19
CA ILE A 428 -9.38 -10.29 -27.25
C ILE A 428 -10.45 -10.32 -28.33
N ALA A 429 -10.20 -11.05 -29.41
CA ALA A 429 -11.16 -11.33 -30.46
C ALA A 429 -12.06 -12.50 -30.04
N LYS A 430 -13.34 -12.23 -29.81
CA LYS A 430 -14.34 -13.22 -29.39
C LYS A 430 -15.25 -13.67 -30.52
#